data_AF-A0A6N4XQK9-F1
#
_entry.id   AF-A0A6N4XQK9-F1
#
_cell.length_a   1.000
_cell.length_b   1.000
_cell.length_c   1.000
_cell.angle_alpha   90.00
_cell.angle_beta   90.00
_cell.angle_gamma   90.00
#
_symmetry.space_group_name_H-M   'P 1'
#
loop_
_entity.id
_entity.type
_entity.pdbx_description
1 polymer ?
#
loop_
_entity_poly.entity_id
_entity_poly.type
_entity_poly.pdbx_seq_one_letter_code
_entity_poly.pdbx_strand_id
1 'polypeptide(L)' 'MQKGITQVELVGRMHGEMDPTNISRIEAGRTSPTVYMLYRIAEALETSMSELVNVELPQE' A
#
# COMPACT_ATOMS: atom_id res chain seq x y z
N MET A 1 -7.63 5.74 -6.19
CA MET A 1 -7.27 6.44 -4.94
C MET A 1 -8.53 6.97 -4.27
N GLN A 2 -9.11 6.22 -3.32
CA GLN A 2 -10.40 6.55 -2.70
C GLN A 2 -10.31 7.55 -1.54
N LYS A 3 -9.12 7.78 -0.96
CA LYS A 3 -8.94 8.66 0.21
C LYS A 3 -8.50 10.10 -0.12
N GLY A 4 -8.41 10.47 -1.40
CA GLY A 4 -8.11 11.85 -1.81
C GLY A 4 -6.69 12.37 -1.50
N ILE A 5 -5.77 11.50 -1.07
CA ILE A 5 -4.38 11.85 -0.77
C ILE A 5 -3.45 11.52 -1.94
N THR A 6 -2.34 12.27 -2.07
CA THR A 6 -1.31 12.00 -3.07
C THR A 6 -0.36 10.89 -2.62
N GLN A 7 0.39 10.28 -3.56
CA GLN A 7 1.43 9.28 -3.22
C GLN A 7 2.51 9.86 -2.29
N VAL A 8 2.90 11.12 -2.52
CA VAL A 8 3.87 11.84 -1.69
C VAL A 8 3.32 12.02 -0.27
N GLU A 9 2.04 12.36 -0.16
CA GLU A 9 1.39 12.52 1.14
C GLU A 9 1.22 11.20 1.88
N LEU A 10 0.90 10.10 1.17
CA LEU A 10 0.90 8.77 1.76
C LEU A 10 2.26 8.42 2.37
N VAL A 11 3.35 8.66 1.65
CA VAL A 11 4.71 8.40 2.16
C VAL A 11 5.03 9.29 3.35
N GLY A 12 4.62 10.57 3.32
CA GLY A 12 4.79 11.48 4.44
C GLY A 12 4.06 11.04 5.72
N ARG A 13 2.98 10.25 5.60
CA ARG A 13 2.23 9.68 6.73
C ARG A 13 2.83 8.37 7.25
N MET A 14 3.78 7.77 6.54
CA MET A 14 4.38 6.48 6.92
C MET A 14 5.56 6.68 7.89
N HIS A 15 5.56 5.98 9.02
CA HIS A 15 6.63 6.07 10.03
C HIS A 15 7.98 5.43 9.61
N GLY A 16 8.93 6.21 9.10
CA GLY A 16 10.27 5.72 8.74
C GLY A 16 10.58 5.93 7.27
N GLU A 17 11.76 5.48 6.83
CA GLU A 17 12.23 5.73 5.47
C GLU A 17 11.48 4.87 4.44
N MET A 18 10.75 5.54 3.55
CA MET A 18 10.32 4.93 2.29
C MET A 18 10.44 5.92 1.15
N ASP A 19 10.81 5.40 -0.01
CA ASP A 19 10.84 6.12 -1.26
C ASP A 19 9.42 6.18 -1.88
N PRO A 20 8.87 7.38 -2.18
CA PRO A 20 7.60 7.55 -2.89
C PRO A 20 7.53 6.81 -4.23
N THR A 21 8.67 6.57 -4.87
CA THR A 21 8.77 5.84 -6.14
C THR A 21 8.28 4.39 -5.99
N ASN A 22 8.46 3.78 -4.81
CA ASN A 22 7.97 2.42 -4.54
C ASN A 22 6.45 2.34 -4.58
N ILE A 23 5.74 3.34 -4.02
CA ILE A 23 4.27 3.39 -4.03
C ILE A 23 3.74 3.44 -5.47
N SER A 24 4.27 4.34 -6.30
CA SER A 24 3.83 4.45 -7.70
C SER A 24 4.01 3.15 -8.50
N ARG A 25 5.09 2.42 -8.24
CA ARG A 25 5.39 1.15 -8.90
C ARG A 25 4.47 0.03 -8.42
N ILE A 26 4.10 0.01 -7.14
CA ILE A 26 3.14 -0.94 -6.58
C ILE A 26 1.76 -0.73 -7.18
N GLU A 27 1.28 0.51 -7.24
CA GLU A 27 -0.02 0.85 -7.84
C GLU A 27 -0.07 0.51 -9.34
N ALA A 28 1.06 0.62 -10.04
CA ALA A 28 1.19 0.23 -11.45
C ALA A 28 1.39 -1.28 -11.67
N GLY A 29 1.41 -2.10 -10.61
CA GLY A 29 1.67 -3.55 -10.70
C GLY A 29 3.09 -3.93 -11.11
N ARG A 30 4.04 -2.99 -11.04
CA ARG A 30 5.46 -3.17 -11.45
C ARG A 30 6.35 -3.62 -10.30
N THR A 31 5.83 -3.66 -9.08
CA THR A 31 6.56 -4.08 -7.89
C THR A 31 5.60 -4.80 -6.96
N SER A 32 5.96 -6.03 -6.58
CA SER A 32 5.20 -6.79 -5.60
C SER A 32 5.56 -6.30 -4.20
N PRO A 33 4.62 -5.74 -3.43
CA PRO A 33 4.90 -5.28 -2.08
C PRO A 33 5.09 -6.48 -1.14
N THR A 34 5.97 -6.32 -0.15
CA THR A 34 6.04 -7.27 0.96
C THR A 34 4.82 -7.11 1.88
N VAL A 35 4.51 -8.13 2.68
CA VAL A 35 3.46 -8.06 3.71
C VAL A 35 3.70 -6.89 4.68
N TYR A 36 4.96 -6.66 5.07
CA TYR A 36 5.32 -5.52 5.91
C TYR A 36 4.98 -4.19 5.24
N MET A 37 5.25 -4.04 3.95
CA MET A 37 4.92 -2.82 3.20
C MET A 37 3.39 -2.60 3.13
N LEU A 38 2.62 -3.66 2.90
CA LEU A 38 1.15 -3.60 2.93
C LEU A 38 0.63 -3.15 4.30
N TYR A 39 1.19 -3.68 5.39
CA TYR A 39 0.88 -3.25 6.76
C TYR A 39 1.12 -1.75 6.95
N ARG A 40 2.30 -1.27 6.54
CA ARG A 40 2.65 0.15 6.68
C ARG A 40 1.75 1.07 5.86
N ILE A 41 1.34 0.65 4.66
CA ILE A 41 0.39 1.38 3.82
C ILE A 41 -0.97 1.45 4.50
N ALA A 42 -1.42 0.34 5.11
CA ALA A 42 -2.69 0.29 5.85
C ALA A 42 -2.68 1.25 7.05
N GLU A 43 -1.59 1.28 7.82
CA GLU A 43 -1.42 2.22 8.94
C GLU A 43 -1.51 3.68 8.48
N ALA A 44 -0.77 4.06 7.43
CA ALA A 44 -0.75 5.45 6.95
C ALA A 44 -2.06 5.88 6.27
N LEU A 45 -2.84 4.91 5.78
CA LEU A 45 -4.19 5.12 5.28
C LEU A 45 -5.24 5.07 6.39
N GLU A 46 -4.89 4.76 7.64
CA GLU A 46 -5.82 4.55 8.76
C GLU A 46 -6.93 3.56 8.37
N THR A 47 -6.52 2.38 7.93
CA THR A 47 -7.42 1.30 7.47
C THR A 47 -6.88 -0.07 7.89
N SER A 48 -7.70 -1.10 7.78
CA SER A 48 -7.29 -2.48 8.01
C SER A 48 -6.53 -3.05 6.80
N MET A 49 -5.58 -3.96 7.04
CA MET A 49 -4.90 -4.68 5.93
C MET A 49 -5.87 -5.45 5.03
N SER A 50 -6.97 -5.96 5.59
CA SER A 50 -8.04 -6.64 4.84
C SER A 50 -8.74 -5.75 3.83
N GLU A 51 -8.70 -4.42 3.99
CA GLU A 51 -9.23 -3.49 2.99
C GLU A 51 -8.25 -3.28 1.82
N LEU A 52 -6.98 -3.64 1.97
CA LEU A 52 -5.98 -3.57 0.89
C LEU A 52 -5.86 -4.87 0.09
N VAL A 53 -6.21 -6.00 0.70
CA VAL A 53 -5.97 -7.33 0.13
C VAL A 53 -7.26 -8.15 0.17
N ASN A 54 -7.77 -8.49 -1.01
CA ASN A 54 -8.83 -9.48 -1.18
C ASN A 54 -8.31 -10.61 -2.05
N VAL A 55 -7.90 -11.71 -1.43
CA VAL A 55 -7.37 -12.89 -2.13
C VAL A 55 -8.43 -13.98 -2.17
N GLU A 56 -8.60 -14.59 -3.33
CA GLU A 56 -9.37 -15.81 -3.51
C GLU A 56 -8.40 -16.97 -3.63
N LEU A 57 -8.72 -18.08 -2.96
CA LEU A 57 -7.97 -19.31 -3.17
C LEU A 57 -8.27 -19.83 -4.59
N PRO A 58 -7.27 -20.35 -5.31
CA PRO A 58 -7.50 -20.97 -6.61
C PRO A 58 -8.59 -22.03 -6.48
N GLN A 59 -9.56 -22.03 -7.39
CA GLN A 59 -10.47 -23.16 -7.53
C GLN A 59 -9.77 -24.21 -8.40
N GLU A 60 -9.66 -25.43 -7.87
CA GLU A 60 -9.07 -26.60 -8.55
C GLU A 60 -9.86 -27.02 -9.80
#